data_AF-A0A261ATQ3-F1
#
_entry.id   AF-A0A261ATQ3-F1
#
_cell.length_a   1.000
_cell.length_b   1.000
_cell.length_c   1.000
_cell.angle_alpha   90.00
_cell.angle_beta   90.00
_cell.angle_gamma   90.00
#
_symmetry.space_group_name_H-M   'P 1'
#
loop_
_entity.id
_entity.type
_entity.pdbx_description
1 polymer ?
#
loop_
_entity_poly.entity_id
_entity_poly.type
_entity_poly.pdbx_seq_one_letter_code
_entity_poly.pdbx_strand_id
1 'polypeptide(L)'
;MYQTTFYTILLQHCLADILTMIVYLTTWGLRKVPGFKDVLFEYQDFYIPAFTYNSAYYSLYIRCSGIVFLSVHRYLIISAPHSLVTTIVQEAAAWKIVIVYWTVPTLMSIVVLKDTDIHYESLATMEWIVPRPIIARNTMMALIIIALTCFICVGSYFAMWIILRRQSAKFSKILQRELYLAFQVLALLCAFFVVFLYFIIQNYFSQTQNSGPVYTMRVLYPIANGILSYINPYCILFLNREFCRQFMRMMKCGGIRVSEAKSSIISVAQPSMVHRHSRA
;
A
#
# COMPACT_ATOMS: atom_id res chain seq x y z
N MET A 1 -3.19 -22.35 -4.84
CA MET A 1 -2.53 -22.31 -3.52
C MET A 1 -2.39 -20.90 -2.92
N TYR A 2 -2.79 -19.81 -3.60
CA TYR A 2 -2.78 -18.43 -3.04
C TYR A 2 -4.03 -17.60 -3.45
N GLN A 3 -5.16 -18.26 -3.72
CA GLN A 3 -6.40 -17.58 -4.13
C GLN A 3 -7.24 -17.19 -2.91
N THR A 4 -6.67 -16.42 -1.99
CA THR A 4 -7.52 -15.66 -1.07
C THR A 4 -7.36 -14.19 -1.40
N THR A 5 -8.48 -13.47 -1.37
CA THR A 5 -8.56 -12.04 -1.68
C THR A 5 -7.51 -11.23 -0.93
N PHE A 6 -7.23 -11.60 0.32
CA PHE A 6 -6.16 -11.00 1.13
C PHE A 6 -4.77 -11.05 0.46
N TYR A 7 -4.32 -12.22 0.01
CA TYR A 7 -3.00 -12.36 -0.59
C TYR A 7 -2.94 -11.69 -1.97
N THR A 8 -4.05 -11.66 -2.71
CA THR A 8 -4.12 -10.91 -3.97
C THR A 8 -3.93 -9.41 -3.72
N ILE A 9 -4.64 -8.82 -2.76
CA ILE A 9 -4.48 -7.40 -2.41
C ILE A 9 -3.06 -7.11 -1.92
N LEU A 10 -2.52 -7.97 -1.04
CA LEU A 10 -1.17 -7.84 -0.51
C LEU A 10 -0.12 -7.89 -1.63
N LEU A 11 -0.27 -8.81 -2.58
CA LEU A 11 0.62 -8.95 -3.73
C LEU A 11 0.58 -7.69 -4.61
N GLN A 12 -0.60 -7.17 -4.92
CA GLN A 12 -0.74 -5.93 -5.71
C GLN A 12 -0.09 -4.75 -4.99
N HIS A 13 -0.23 -4.66 -3.67
CA HIS A 13 0.41 -3.63 -2.87
C HIS A 13 1.93 -3.69 -2.91
N CYS A 14 2.51 -4.89 -2.74
CA CYS A 14 3.95 -5.08 -2.89
C CYS A 14 4.45 -4.77 -4.31
N LEU A 15 3.70 -5.18 -5.34
CA LEU A 15 4.04 -4.89 -6.73
C LEU A 15 4.04 -3.38 -7.00
N ALA A 16 3.05 -2.65 -6.48
CA ALA A 16 2.98 -1.20 -6.59
C ALA A 16 4.17 -0.50 -5.89
N ASP A 17 4.57 -0.98 -4.71
CA ASP A 17 5.73 -0.43 -4.01
C ASP A 17 7.04 -0.68 -4.77
N ILE A 18 7.24 -1.88 -5.32
CA ILE A 18 8.39 -2.20 -6.17
C ILE A 18 8.40 -1.33 -7.42
N LEU A 19 7.25 -1.20 -8.11
CA LEU A 19 7.13 -0.36 -9.29
C LEU A 19 7.49 1.10 -8.98
N THR A 20 6.98 1.63 -7.86
CA THR A 20 7.31 2.96 -7.39
C THR A 20 8.81 3.13 -7.16
N MET A 21 9.47 2.12 -6.58
CA MET A 21 10.93 2.15 -6.36
C MET A 21 11.73 2.14 -7.65
N ILE A 22 11.33 1.34 -8.62
CA ILE A 22 11.96 1.35 -9.94
C ILE A 22 11.82 2.74 -10.57
N VAL A 23 10.61 3.29 -10.61
CA VAL A 23 10.36 4.63 -11.17
C VAL A 23 11.18 5.70 -10.44
N TYR A 24 11.23 5.66 -9.11
CA TYR A 24 12.00 6.62 -8.33
C TYR A 24 13.51 6.52 -8.59
N LEU A 25 14.07 5.31 -8.57
CA LEU A 25 15.50 5.09 -8.80
C LEU A 25 15.91 5.46 -10.23
N THR A 26 15.08 5.11 -11.22
CA THR A 26 15.32 5.46 -12.62
C THR A 26 15.27 6.96 -12.81
N THR A 27 14.22 7.64 -12.34
CA THR A 27 14.09 9.10 -12.51
C THR A 27 15.17 9.88 -11.74
N TRP A 28 15.54 9.44 -10.54
CA TRP A 28 16.62 10.03 -9.76
C TRP A 28 18.00 9.81 -10.41
N GLY A 29 18.28 8.57 -10.83
CA GLY A 29 19.54 8.19 -11.47
C GLY A 29 19.77 8.92 -12.79
N LEU A 30 18.75 8.96 -13.66
CA LEU A 30 18.82 9.63 -14.95
C LEU A 30 19.09 11.14 -14.82
N ARG A 31 18.62 11.78 -13.74
CA ARG A 31 18.89 13.20 -13.46
C ARG A 31 20.30 13.49 -12.92
N LYS A 32 21.08 12.47 -12.54
CA LYS A 32 22.43 12.63 -11.96
C LYS A 32 23.56 12.28 -12.92
N VAL A 33 23.31 11.41 -13.91
CA VAL A 33 24.34 10.94 -14.84
C VAL A 33 24.55 11.96 -15.98
N PRO A 34 25.79 12.44 -16.21
CA PRO A 34 26.10 13.31 -17.36
C PRO A 34 25.81 12.58 -18.68
N GLY A 35 25.23 13.26 -19.68
CA GLY A 35 24.70 12.65 -20.90
C GLY A 35 23.19 12.37 -20.84
N PHE A 36 22.75 11.50 -19.92
CA PHE A 36 21.31 11.24 -19.75
C PHE A 36 20.55 12.48 -19.31
N LYS A 37 21.16 13.26 -18.43
CA LYS A 37 20.62 14.52 -17.96
C LYS A 37 20.41 15.52 -19.10
N ASP A 38 21.33 15.58 -20.07
CA ASP A 38 21.22 16.47 -21.23
C ASP A 38 20.03 16.06 -22.12
N VAL A 39 19.86 14.75 -22.34
CA VAL A 39 18.69 14.18 -23.03
C VAL A 39 17.39 14.51 -22.28
N LEU A 40 17.34 14.35 -20.95
CA LEU A 40 16.13 14.71 -20.19
C LEU A 40 15.78 16.19 -20.28
N PHE A 41 16.78 17.08 -20.40
CA PHE A 41 16.54 18.51 -20.57
C PHE A 41 16.07 18.86 -21.96
N GLU A 42 16.65 18.24 -22.99
CA GLU A 42 16.28 18.45 -24.39
C GLU A 42 14.85 17.95 -24.67
N TYR A 43 14.47 16.81 -24.10
CA TYR A 43 13.13 16.23 -24.25
C TYR A 43 12.17 16.63 -23.13
N GLN A 44 12.42 17.73 -22.40
CA GLN A 44 11.59 18.15 -21.27
C GLN A 44 10.13 18.47 -21.68
N ASP A 45 9.91 18.87 -22.93
CA ASP A 45 8.58 19.15 -23.49
C ASP A 45 7.73 17.88 -23.71
N PHE A 46 8.33 16.68 -23.65
CA PHE A 46 7.62 15.40 -23.71
C PHE A 46 7.03 14.97 -22.35
N TYR A 47 6.65 15.94 -21.51
CA TYR A 47 6.03 15.71 -20.20
C TYR A 47 6.88 14.88 -19.21
N ILE A 48 8.18 14.70 -19.46
CA ILE A 48 9.10 13.96 -18.59
C ILE A 48 9.17 14.58 -17.16
N PRO A 49 9.29 15.91 -17.00
CA PRO A 49 9.31 16.52 -15.68
C PRO A 49 7.96 16.37 -14.96
N ALA A 50 6.85 16.53 -15.71
CA ALA A 50 5.50 16.36 -15.20
C ALA A 50 5.23 14.92 -14.74
N PHE A 51 5.61 13.92 -15.54
CA PHE A 51 5.53 12.51 -15.17
C PHE A 51 6.29 12.23 -13.86
N THR A 52 7.54 12.71 -13.77
CA THR A 52 8.37 12.48 -12.58
C THR A 52 7.75 13.09 -11.33
N TYR A 53 7.27 14.33 -11.40
CA TYR A 53 6.61 15.00 -10.28
C TYR A 53 5.29 14.32 -9.88
N ASN A 54 4.42 14.06 -10.86
CA ASN A 54 3.11 13.42 -10.64
C ASN A 54 3.24 11.98 -10.15
N SER A 55 4.31 11.26 -10.53
CA SER A 55 4.56 9.89 -10.09
C SER A 55 4.69 9.77 -8.57
N ALA A 56 5.21 10.80 -7.89
CA ALA A 56 5.36 10.80 -6.44
C ALA A 56 4.00 10.82 -5.72
N TYR A 57 3.08 11.66 -6.19
CA TYR A 57 1.71 11.73 -5.68
C TYR A 57 0.88 10.49 -6.07
N TYR A 58 1.05 10.01 -7.31
CA TYR A 58 0.41 8.77 -7.77
C TYR A 58 0.76 7.59 -6.85
N SER A 59 2.04 7.46 -6.53
CA SER A 59 2.54 6.41 -5.64
C SER A 59 1.99 6.52 -4.22
N LEU A 60 1.86 7.74 -3.70
CA LEU A 60 1.19 7.99 -2.43
C LEU A 60 -0.26 7.49 -2.46
N TYR A 61 -1.01 7.79 -3.53
CA TYR A 61 -2.44 7.44 -3.61
C TYR A 61 -2.67 5.94 -3.77
N ILE A 62 -1.82 5.24 -4.54
CA ILE A 62 -1.85 3.77 -4.61
C ILE A 62 -1.62 3.17 -3.23
N ARG A 63 -0.65 3.69 -2.46
CA ARG A 63 -0.37 3.18 -1.11
C ARG A 63 -1.52 3.38 -0.16
N CYS A 64 -2.05 4.61 -0.10
CA CYS A 64 -3.21 4.94 0.72
C CYS A 64 -4.39 4.02 0.40
N SER A 65 -4.69 3.83 -0.88
CA SER A 65 -5.77 2.94 -1.33
C SER A 65 -5.52 1.48 -0.95
N GLY A 66 -4.29 0.99 -1.15
CA GLY A 66 -3.92 -0.38 -0.81
C GLY A 66 -4.05 -0.69 0.68
N ILE A 67 -3.65 0.24 1.55
CA ILE A 67 -3.78 0.08 3.00
C ILE A 67 -5.24 0.11 3.43
N VAL A 68 -6.06 0.99 2.84
CA VAL A 68 -7.51 1.00 3.07
C VAL A 68 -8.12 -0.35 2.69
N PHE A 69 -7.81 -0.88 1.50
CA PHE A 69 -8.33 -2.18 1.07
C PHE A 69 -7.93 -3.32 2.00
N LEU A 70 -6.66 -3.36 2.42
CA LEU A 70 -6.18 -4.36 3.39
C LEU A 70 -6.91 -4.24 4.74
N SER A 71 -7.13 -3.03 5.22
CA SER A 71 -7.78 -2.75 6.52
C SER A 71 -9.26 -3.12 6.50
N VAL A 72 -9.98 -2.69 5.46
CA VAL A 72 -11.41 -2.99 5.27
C VAL A 72 -11.63 -4.48 5.07
N HIS A 73 -10.80 -5.14 4.25
CA HIS A 73 -10.90 -6.58 4.02
C HIS A 73 -10.76 -7.39 5.33
N ARG A 74 -9.80 -7.02 6.19
CA ARG A 74 -9.61 -7.64 7.51
C ARG A 74 -10.80 -7.42 8.42
N TYR A 75 -11.28 -6.17 8.47
CA TYR A 75 -12.46 -5.82 9.24
C TYR A 75 -13.67 -6.66 8.82
N LEU A 76 -13.93 -6.80 7.51
CA LEU A 76 -15.06 -7.58 6.99
C LEU A 76 -15.00 -9.06 7.38
N ILE A 77 -13.82 -9.68 7.25
CA ILE A 77 -13.64 -11.10 7.59
C ILE A 77 -13.87 -11.36 9.09
N ILE A 78 -13.40 -10.48 9.96
CA ILE A 78 -13.44 -10.70 11.41
C ILE A 78 -14.76 -10.23 12.01
N SER A 79 -15.25 -9.07 11.59
CA SER A 79 -16.39 -8.40 12.20
C SER A 79 -17.73 -8.86 11.63
N ALA A 80 -17.76 -9.26 10.36
CA ALA A 80 -18.98 -9.58 9.65
C ALA A 80 -18.82 -10.79 8.70
N PRO A 81 -18.42 -11.97 9.20
CA PRO A 81 -18.15 -13.15 8.37
C PRO A 81 -19.38 -13.63 7.57
N HIS A 82 -20.59 -13.37 8.06
CA HIS A 82 -21.85 -13.76 7.41
C HIS A 82 -22.50 -12.64 6.58
N SER A 83 -21.84 -11.48 6.44
CA SER A 83 -22.41 -10.40 5.62
C SER A 83 -22.28 -10.72 4.13
N LEU A 84 -23.28 -10.30 3.35
CA LEU A 84 -23.27 -10.41 1.89
C LEU A 84 -22.01 -9.79 1.27
N VAL A 85 -21.54 -8.67 1.82
CA VAL A 85 -20.32 -7.99 1.37
C VAL A 85 -19.09 -8.88 1.56
N THR A 86 -18.96 -9.55 2.70
CA THR A 86 -17.85 -10.48 2.95
C THR A 86 -17.89 -11.66 1.99
N THR A 87 -19.06 -12.24 1.73
CA THR A 87 -19.23 -13.33 0.76
C THR A 87 -18.82 -12.89 -0.64
N ILE A 88 -19.29 -11.73 -1.11
CA ILE A 88 -18.92 -11.18 -2.44
C ILE A 88 -17.41 -10.97 -2.55
N VAL A 89 -16.77 -10.40 -1.51
CA VAL A 89 -15.33 -10.14 -1.51
C VAL A 89 -14.50 -11.42 -1.47
N GLN A 90 -14.99 -12.47 -0.80
CA GLN A 90 -14.31 -13.77 -0.71
C GLN A 90 -14.48 -14.61 -1.98
N GLU A 91 -15.63 -14.51 -2.66
CA GLU A 91 -15.92 -15.23 -3.91
C GLU A 91 -15.43 -14.46 -5.15
N ALA A 92 -15.00 -13.20 -4.99
CA ALA A 92 -14.48 -12.40 -6.07
C ALA A 92 -13.24 -13.03 -6.71
N ALA A 93 -13.27 -13.18 -8.03
CA ALA A 93 -12.12 -13.63 -8.79
C ALA A 93 -10.94 -12.65 -8.66
N ALA A 94 -9.71 -13.18 -8.58
CA ALA A 94 -8.49 -12.41 -8.38
C ALA A 94 -8.35 -11.24 -9.37
N TRP A 95 -8.70 -11.43 -10.65
CA TRP A 95 -8.59 -10.39 -11.67
C TRP A 95 -9.51 -9.19 -11.39
N LYS A 96 -10.71 -9.40 -10.80
CA LYS A 96 -11.61 -8.31 -10.43
C LYS A 96 -11.01 -7.46 -9.31
N ILE A 97 -10.38 -8.12 -8.33
CA ILE A 97 -9.68 -7.45 -7.23
C ILE A 97 -8.51 -6.62 -7.76
N VAL A 98 -7.75 -7.16 -8.73
CA VAL A 98 -6.67 -6.43 -9.39
C VAL A 98 -7.20 -5.18 -10.09
N ILE A 99 -8.25 -5.30 -10.90
CA ILE A 99 -8.85 -4.15 -11.58
C ILE A 99 -9.26 -3.08 -10.56
N VAL A 100 -10.02 -3.44 -9.53
CA VAL A 100 -10.44 -2.49 -8.48
C VAL A 100 -9.23 -1.84 -7.80
N TYR A 101 -8.18 -2.62 -7.51
CA TYR A 101 -6.98 -2.14 -6.84
C TYR A 101 -6.27 -1.03 -7.62
N TRP A 102 -6.16 -1.16 -8.94
CA TRP A 102 -5.48 -0.18 -9.79
C TRP A 102 -6.41 0.96 -10.22
N THR A 103 -7.67 0.66 -10.53
CA THR A 103 -8.61 1.67 -11.02
C THR A 103 -8.91 2.75 -9.97
N VAL A 104 -9.09 2.38 -8.70
CA VAL A 104 -9.42 3.35 -7.63
C VAL A 104 -8.34 4.44 -7.46
N PRO A 105 -7.05 4.11 -7.26
CA PRO A 105 -6.01 5.13 -7.17
C PRO A 105 -5.81 5.87 -8.48
N THR A 106 -5.95 5.22 -9.65
CA THR A 106 -5.88 5.93 -10.94
C THR A 106 -6.97 6.99 -11.06
N LEU A 107 -8.22 6.68 -10.71
CA LEU A 107 -9.31 7.65 -10.73
C LEU A 107 -9.05 8.82 -9.76
N MET A 108 -8.55 8.53 -8.55
CA MET A 108 -8.17 9.57 -7.59
C MET A 108 -7.04 10.47 -8.11
N SER A 109 -6.09 9.89 -8.85
CA SER A 109 -4.94 10.62 -9.38
C SER A 109 -5.20 11.38 -10.69
N ILE A 110 -6.35 11.23 -11.35
CA ILE A 110 -6.68 11.98 -12.58
C ILE A 110 -6.50 13.49 -12.39
N VAL A 111 -6.82 14.01 -11.20
CA VAL A 111 -6.69 15.45 -10.89
C VAL A 111 -5.23 15.91 -10.94
N VAL A 112 -4.30 15.08 -10.48
CA VAL A 112 -2.86 15.37 -10.46
C VAL A 112 -2.22 15.11 -11.82
N LEU A 113 -2.66 14.05 -12.52
CA LEU A 113 -2.12 13.65 -13.82
C LEU A 113 -2.46 14.65 -14.94
N LYS A 114 -3.44 15.53 -14.75
CA LYS A 114 -3.79 16.59 -15.70
C LYS A 114 -2.79 17.76 -15.71
N ASP A 115 -1.94 17.86 -14.71
CA ASP A 115 -0.97 18.95 -14.62
C ASP A 115 0.27 18.65 -15.47
N THR A 116 0.44 19.43 -16.54
CA THR A 116 1.53 19.28 -17.50
C THR A 116 2.55 20.41 -17.47
N ASP A 117 2.22 21.55 -16.84
CA ASP A 117 3.03 22.77 -16.85
C ASP A 117 4.18 22.70 -15.84
N ILE A 118 5.05 21.69 -15.99
CA ILE A 118 6.19 21.42 -15.11
C ILE A 118 7.44 21.31 -15.97
N HIS A 119 8.44 22.13 -15.67
CA HIS A 119 9.70 22.22 -16.45
C HIS A 119 10.92 22.13 -15.53
N TYR A 120 12.10 21.91 -16.11
CA TYR A 120 13.35 21.93 -15.38
C TYR A 120 13.94 23.35 -15.36
N GLU A 121 14.43 23.80 -14.20
CA GLU A 121 14.98 25.15 -14.02
C GLU A 121 16.24 25.39 -14.85
N SER A 122 17.20 24.47 -14.77
CA SER A 122 18.43 24.57 -15.52
C SER A 122 19.09 23.21 -15.72
N LEU A 123 19.95 23.12 -16.72
CA LEU A 123 20.81 21.96 -16.90
C LEU A 123 21.79 21.79 -15.72
N ALA A 124 22.09 22.80 -14.90
CA ALA A 124 22.96 22.60 -13.74
C ALA A 124 22.19 21.94 -12.58
N THR A 125 21.01 22.46 -12.24
CA THR A 125 20.26 22.10 -11.03
C THR A 125 19.24 20.98 -11.26
N MET A 126 18.67 20.88 -12.47
CA MET A 126 17.56 19.97 -12.81
C MET A 126 16.35 20.10 -11.90
N GLU A 127 16.21 21.20 -11.16
CA GLU A 127 15.11 21.37 -10.21
C GLU A 127 13.78 21.59 -10.95
N TRP A 128 12.69 21.12 -10.36
CA TRP A 128 11.37 21.27 -10.96
C TRP A 128 10.82 22.67 -10.67
N ILE A 129 10.49 23.40 -11.74
CA ILE A 129 9.67 24.60 -11.67
C ILE A 129 8.21 24.15 -11.80
N VAL A 130 7.50 24.22 -10.68
CA VAL A 130 6.06 23.90 -10.61
C VAL A 130 5.31 25.16 -10.20
N PRO A 131 4.22 25.54 -10.91
CA PRO A 131 3.35 26.64 -10.51
C PRO A 131 2.81 26.48 -9.08
N ARG A 132 2.86 27.57 -8.30
CA ARG A 132 2.29 27.62 -6.93
C ARG A 132 0.86 27.09 -6.81
N PRO A 133 -0.10 27.42 -7.70
CA PRO A 133 -1.47 26.90 -7.58
C PRO A 133 -1.54 25.37 -7.70
N ILE A 134 -0.70 24.77 -8.55
CA ILE A 134 -0.62 23.31 -8.73
C ILE A 134 -0.12 22.65 -7.44
N ILE A 135 0.93 23.21 -6.82
CA ILE A 135 1.50 22.70 -5.58
C ILE A 135 0.48 22.77 -4.45
N ALA A 136 -0.15 23.92 -4.24
CA ALA A 136 -1.11 24.11 -3.16
C ALA A 136 -2.28 23.12 -3.28
N ARG A 137 -2.81 22.94 -4.50
CA ARG A 137 -3.88 21.97 -4.77
C ARG A 137 -3.43 20.54 -4.52
N ASN A 138 -2.28 20.12 -5.04
CA ASN A 138 -1.81 18.74 -4.92
C ASN A 138 -1.46 18.38 -3.47
N THR A 139 -0.88 19.32 -2.72
CA THR A 139 -0.64 19.18 -1.28
C THR A 139 -1.93 19.11 -0.48
N MET A 140 -2.92 19.96 -0.77
CA MET A 140 -4.22 19.92 -0.08
C MET A 140 -4.98 18.61 -0.36
N MET A 141 -4.98 18.14 -1.61
CA MET A 141 -5.58 16.85 -1.97
C MET A 141 -4.87 15.68 -1.28
N ALA A 142 -3.53 15.69 -1.25
CA ALA A 142 -2.76 14.68 -0.52
C ALA A 142 -3.11 14.66 0.98
N LEU A 143 -3.26 15.84 1.61
CA LEU A 143 -3.70 15.95 3.00
C LEU A 143 -5.06 15.31 3.24
N ILE A 144 -6.04 15.62 2.39
CA ILE A 144 -7.40 15.07 2.50
C ILE A 144 -7.36 13.54 2.36
N ILE A 145 -6.65 13.03 1.35
CA ILE A 145 -6.56 11.59 1.10
C ILE A 145 -5.89 10.87 2.28
N ILE A 146 -4.76 11.38 2.77
CA ILE A 146 -4.06 10.79 3.92
C ILE A 146 -4.97 10.81 5.16
N ALA A 147 -5.64 11.93 5.44
CA ALA A 147 -6.55 12.05 6.58
C ALA A 147 -7.71 11.05 6.49
N LEU A 148 -8.35 10.91 5.33
CA LEU A 148 -9.42 9.94 5.10
C LEU A 148 -8.91 8.50 5.26
N THR A 149 -7.73 8.18 4.70
CA THR A 149 -7.10 6.86 4.87
C THR A 149 -6.86 6.56 6.34
N CYS A 150 -6.28 7.50 7.10
CA CYS A 150 -6.06 7.35 8.53
C CYS A 150 -7.37 7.11 9.28
N PHE A 151 -8.41 7.90 9.00
CA PHE A 151 -9.71 7.77 9.65
C PHE A 151 -10.36 6.41 9.38
N ILE A 152 -10.38 5.97 8.11
CA ILE A 152 -10.94 4.66 7.72
C ILE A 152 -10.16 3.53 8.38
N CYS A 153 -8.82 3.61 8.40
CA CYS A 153 -7.98 2.58 9.01
C CYS A 153 -8.20 2.51 10.52
N VAL A 154 -8.14 3.64 11.23
CA VAL A 154 -8.39 3.69 12.68
C VAL A 154 -9.77 3.14 13.00
N GLY A 155 -10.81 3.56 12.27
CA GLY A 155 -12.17 3.08 12.48
C GLY A 155 -12.31 1.57 12.28
N SER A 156 -11.77 1.04 11.17
CA SER A 156 -11.84 -0.40 10.86
C SER A 156 -11.06 -1.27 11.86
N TYR A 157 -9.87 -0.85 12.29
CA TYR A 157 -9.10 -1.56 13.32
C TYR A 157 -9.70 -1.45 14.71
N PHE A 158 -10.23 -0.28 15.07
CA PHE A 158 -10.89 -0.08 16.37
C PHE A 158 -12.14 -0.95 16.50
N ALA A 159 -12.97 -1.01 15.44
CA ALA A 159 -14.14 -1.87 15.41
C ALA A 159 -13.76 -3.35 15.47
N MET A 160 -12.73 -3.77 14.73
CA MET A 160 -12.18 -5.12 14.80
C MET A 160 -11.70 -5.48 16.20
N TRP A 161 -10.97 -4.57 16.87
CA TRP A 161 -10.46 -4.75 18.22
C TRP A 161 -11.59 -4.94 19.25
N ILE A 162 -12.65 -4.14 19.18
CA ILE A 162 -13.82 -4.26 20.07
C ILE A 162 -14.45 -5.66 19.94
N ILE A 163 -14.69 -6.09 18.70
CA ILE A 163 -15.35 -7.38 18.43
C ILE A 163 -14.48 -8.54 18.90
N LEU A 164 -13.17 -8.46 18.64
CA LEU A 164 -12.21 -9.47 19.04
C LEU A 164 -12.09 -9.56 20.57
N ARG A 165 -12.10 -8.44 21.30
CA ARG A 165 -12.15 -8.45 22.78
C ARG A 165 -13.42 -9.10 23.31
N ARG A 166 -14.56 -8.86 22.69
CA ARG A 166 -15.84 -9.49 23.07
C ARG A 166 -15.83 -11.02 22.88
N GLN A 167 -15.01 -11.54 21.96
CA GLN A 167 -14.90 -12.98 21.65
C GLN A 167 -13.61 -13.64 22.18
N SER A 168 -12.86 -12.94 23.04
CA SER A 168 -11.53 -13.30 23.56
C SER A 168 -11.42 -14.73 24.12
N ALA A 169 -12.46 -15.26 24.76
CA ALA A 169 -12.45 -16.57 25.39
C ALA A 169 -12.24 -17.76 24.42
N LYS A 170 -12.47 -17.58 23.11
CA LYS A 170 -12.45 -18.69 22.12
C LYS A 170 -11.23 -18.72 21.18
N PHE A 171 -10.39 -17.67 21.13
CA PHE A 171 -9.49 -17.47 19.98
C PHE A 171 -8.05 -17.03 20.29
N SER A 172 -7.37 -17.60 21.30
CA SER A 172 -6.04 -17.09 21.72
C SER A 172 -4.95 -17.12 20.63
N LYS A 173 -4.90 -18.16 19.78
CA LYS A 173 -3.92 -18.23 18.67
C LYS A 173 -4.26 -17.32 17.48
N ILE A 174 -5.55 -17.16 17.17
CA ILE A 174 -6.03 -16.27 16.10
C ILE A 174 -5.82 -14.80 16.53
N LEU A 175 -6.13 -14.48 17.79
CA LEU A 175 -5.87 -13.19 18.41
C LEU A 175 -4.39 -12.78 18.31
N GLN A 176 -3.46 -13.70 18.58
CA GLN A 176 -2.03 -13.40 18.53
C GLN A 176 -1.56 -13.05 17.10
N ARG A 177 -2.06 -13.78 16.08
CA ARG A 177 -1.75 -13.48 14.67
C ARG A 177 -2.34 -12.15 14.22
N GLU A 178 -3.57 -11.84 14.64
CA GLU A 178 -4.23 -10.58 14.33
C GLU A 178 -3.58 -9.39 15.05
N LEU A 179 -3.03 -9.58 16.25
CA LEU A 179 -2.34 -8.54 17.00
C LEU A 179 -1.01 -8.11 16.33
N TYR A 180 -0.24 -9.07 15.79
CA TYR A 180 0.95 -8.76 14.99
C TYR A 180 0.60 -7.97 13.71
N LEU A 181 -0.54 -8.28 13.10
CA LEU A 181 -1.03 -7.59 11.90
C LEU A 181 -1.64 -6.21 12.21
N ALA A 182 -2.26 -6.03 13.37
CA ALA A 182 -2.68 -4.72 13.85
C ALA A 182 -1.46 -3.83 14.16
N PHE A 183 -0.39 -4.42 14.73
CA PHE A 183 0.87 -3.71 14.95
C PHE A 183 1.52 -3.24 13.64
N GLN A 184 1.45 -4.06 12.58
CA GLN A 184 1.88 -3.66 11.23
C GLN A 184 1.19 -2.36 10.79
N VAL A 185 -0.14 -2.34 10.84
CA VAL A 185 -0.89 -1.19 10.34
C VAL A 185 -0.79 0.00 11.27
N LEU A 186 -0.60 -0.20 12.58
CA LEU A 186 -0.25 0.87 13.50
C LEU A 186 1.11 1.50 13.16
N ALA A 187 2.13 0.69 12.86
CA ALA A 187 3.45 1.19 12.46
C ALA A 187 3.37 1.99 11.14
N LEU A 188 2.59 1.49 10.17
CA LEU A 188 2.29 2.20 8.93
C LEU A 188 1.52 3.49 9.18
N LEU A 189 0.51 3.47 10.04
CA LEU A 189 -0.29 4.64 10.41
C LEU A 189 0.58 5.72 11.07
N CYS A 190 1.50 5.34 11.95
CA CYS A 190 2.49 6.26 12.51
C CYS A 190 3.37 6.87 11.42
N ALA A 191 3.82 6.08 10.44
CA ALA A 191 4.60 6.59 9.32
C ALA A 191 3.77 7.56 8.44
N PHE A 192 2.50 7.25 8.17
CA PHE A 192 1.59 8.17 7.48
C PHE A 192 1.28 9.43 8.27
N PHE A 193 1.23 9.34 9.61
CA PHE A 193 1.07 10.52 10.46
C PHE A 193 2.27 11.47 10.36
N VAL A 194 3.49 10.94 10.27
CA VAL A 194 4.70 11.76 10.01
C VAL A 194 4.61 12.45 8.64
N VAL A 195 4.17 11.73 7.60
CA VAL A 195 3.94 12.30 6.25
C VAL A 195 2.82 13.34 6.27
N PHE A 196 1.77 13.12 7.06
CA PHE A 196 0.67 14.05 7.23
C PHE A 196 1.13 15.36 7.89
N LEU A 197 1.89 15.27 8.99
CA LEU A 197 2.50 16.44 9.62
C LEU A 197 3.43 17.19 8.67
N TYR A 198 4.22 16.46 7.89
CA TYR A 198 5.05 17.04 6.84
C TYR A 198 4.22 17.86 5.83
N PHE A 199 3.10 17.31 5.36
CA PHE A 199 2.24 18.03 4.42
C PHE A 199 1.48 19.21 5.05
N ILE A 200 1.14 19.15 6.34
CA ILE A 200 0.55 20.29 7.08
C ILE A 200 1.55 21.45 7.09
N ILE A 201 2.80 21.15 7.46
CA ILE A 201 3.88 22.12 7.51
C ILE A 201 4.13 22.70 6.11
N GLN A 202 4.11 21.85 5.08
CA GLN A 202 4.28 22.29 3.69
C GLN A 202 3.12 23.18 3.22
N ASN A 203 1.88 22.88 3.60
CA ASN A 203 0.71 23.71 3.29
C ASN A 203 0.79 25.06 4.02
N TYR A 204 1.22 25.07 5.28
CA TYR A 204 1.43 26.29 6.07
C TYR A 204 2.51 27.20 5.44
N PHE A 205 3.66 26.64 5.06
CA PHE A 205 4.71 27.39 4.38
C PHE A 205 4.31 27.86 2.97
N SER A 206 3.50 27.07 2.27
CA SER A 206 2.95 27.47 0.97
C SER A 206 2.03 28.70 1.06
N GLN A 207 1.27 28.83 2.15
CA GLN A 207 0.37 29.97 2.38
C GLN A 207 1.10 31.22 2.90
N THR A 208 2.17 31.05 3.69
CA THR A 208 2.93 32.15 4.32
C THR A 208 3.99 32.81 3.42
N GLN A 209 3.94 32.58 2.10
CA GLN A 209 4.84 33.16 1.08
C GLN A 209 6.35 32.93 1.26
N ASN A 210 6.79 32.09 2.20
CA ASN A 210 8.20 31.75 2.42
C ASN A 210 8.72 30.76 1.36
N SER A 211 9.36 31.28 0.31
CA SER A 211 9.76 30.53 -0.89
C SER A 211 10.89 29.51 -0.63
N GLY A 212 11.81 29.77 0.30
CA GLY A 212 13.00 28.94 0.54
C GLY A 212 12.68 27.55 1.13
N PRO A 213 11.99 27.44 2.28
CA PRO A 213 11.68 26.16 2.91
C PRO A 213 10.81 25.24 2.05
N VAL A 214 9.93 25.82 1.23
CA VAL A 214 9.06 25.06 0.32
C VAL A 214 9.89 24.32 -0.74
N TYR A 215 10.97 24.93 -1.26
CA TYR A 215 11.87 24.29 -2.23
C TYR A 215 12.68 23.14 -1.60
N THR A 216 13.27 23.35 -0.41
CA THR A 216 14.04 22.30 0.28
C THR A 216 13.15 21.12 0.68
N MET A 217 11.92 21.39 1.13
CA MET A 217 10.96 20.34 1.46
C MET A 217 10.59 19.50 0.22
N ARG A 218 10.50 20.08 -0.98
CA ARG A 218 10.21 19.33 -2.22
C ARG A 218 11.27 18.30 -2.59
N VAL A 219 12.54 18.51 -2.26
CA VAL A 219 13.59 17.51 -2.49
C VAL A 219 13.48 16.37 -1.48
N LEU A 220 13.08 16.67 -0.25
CA LEU A 220 12.94 15.69 0.83
C LEU A 220 11.70 14.81 0.67
N TYR A 221 10.62 15.29 0.05
CA TYR A 221 9.38 14.53 -0.08
C TYR A 221 9.55 13.23 -0.89
N PRO A 222 10.12 13.22 -2.10
CA PRO A 222 10.38 12.00 -2.85
C PRO A 222 11.29 11.03 -2.11
N ILE A 223 12.27 11.53 -1.33
CA ILE A 223 13.18 10.71 -0.52
C ILE A 223 12.41 10.05 0.63
N ALA A 224 11.61 10.82 1.37
CA ALA A 224 10.78 10.31 2.46
C ALA A 224 9.73 9.30 1.94
N ASN A 225 9.12 9.60 0.79
CA ASN A 225 8.21 8.67 0.13
C ASN A 225 8.96 7.42 -0.37
N GLY A 226 10.20 7.58 -0.82
CA GLY A 226 11.16 6.51 -1.08
C GLY A 226 11.32 5.56 0.09
N ILE A 227 11.71 6.11 1.25
CA ILE A 227 11.93 5.39 2.50
C ILE A 227 10.63 4.72 2.99
N LEU A 228 9.49 5.39 2.87
CA LEU A 228 8.18 4.86 3.27
C LEU A 228 7.84 3.56 2.52
N SER A 229 8.21 3.46 1.25
CA SER A 229 8.05 2.25 0.41
C SER A 229 8.79 1.04 0.96
N TYR A 230 9.92 1.25 1.64
CA TYR A 230 10.71 0.16 2.19
C TYR A 230 10.08 -0.39 3.47
N ILE A 231 9.40 0.44 4.25
CA ILE A 231 8.75 0.04 5.50
C ILE A 231 7.71 -1.06 5.23
N ASN A 232 6.94 -0.96 4.16
CA ASN A 232 5.89 -1.91 3.80
C ASN A 232 6.39 -3.36 3.60
N PRO A 233 7.33 -3.65 2.66
CA PRO A 233 7.91 -4.97 2.48
C PRO A 233 8.61 -5.51 3.73
N TYR A 234 9.36 -4.67 4.45
CA TYR A 234 10.04 -5.10 5.68
C TYR A 234 9.04 -5.46 6.77
N CYS A 235 7.99 -4.66 6.99
CA CYS A 235 6.92 -4.98 7.92
C CYS A 235 6.26 -6.33 7.56
N ILE A 236 5.94 -6.57 6.29
CA ILE A 236 5.34 -7.84 5.85
C ILE A 236 6.30 -9.02 6.06
N LEU A 237 7.59 -8.85 5.74
CA LEU A 237 8.61 -9.89 5.88
C LEU A 237 8.85 -10.27 7.34
N PHE A 238 8.87 -9.30 8.25
CA PHE A 238 9.10 -9.54 9.67
C PHE A 238 7.83 -10.05 10.39
N LEU A 239 6.65 -9.56 10.01
CA LEU A 239 5.40 -9.85 10.74
C LEU A 239 4.68 -11.10 10.23
N ASN A 240 4.91 -11.50 8.97
CA ASN A 240 4.32 -12.71 8.42
C ASN A 240 5.36 -13.84 8.33
N ARG A 241 5.52 -14.58 9.43
CA ARG A 241 6.47 -15.70 9.53
C ARG A 241 6.22 -16.80 8.47
N GLU A 242 4.98 -16.99 8.03
CA GLU A 242 4.64 -17.93 6.96
C GLU A 242 5.10 -17.42 5.60
N PHE A 243 4.84 -16.15 5.29
CA PHE A 243 5.32 -15.50 4.06
C PHE A 243 6.85 -15.46 4.02
N CYS A 244 7.49 -15.07 5.12
CA CYS A 244 8.95 -15.05 5.26
C CYS A 244 9.56 -16.45 5.08
N ARG A 245 8.95 -17.48 5.67
CA ARG A 245 9.39 -18.87 5.51
C ARG A 245 9.28 -19.34 4.06
N GLN A 246 8.25 -18.94 3.32
CA GLN A 246 8.11 -19.29 1.91
C GLN A 246 9.02 -18.45 1.00
N PHE A 247 9.18 -17.16 1.26
CA PHE A 247 10.12 -16.28 0.55
C PHE A 247 11.57 -16.77 0.70
N MET A 248 11.98 -17.11 1.93
CA MET A 248 13.30 -17.69 2.21
C MET A 248 13.50 -19.07 1.57
N ARG A 249 12.43 -19.83 1.31
CA ARG A 249 12.50 -21.11 0.59
C ARG A 249 12.59 -20.89 -0.93
N MET A 250 11.90 -19.89 -1.46
CA MET A 250 11.96 -19.49 -2.86
C MET A 250 13.37 -18.98 -3.22
N MET A 251 13.99 -18.16 -2.35
CA MET A 251 15.39 -17.74 -2.51
C MET A 251 16.39 -18.89 -2.38
N LYS A 252 16.03 -19.98 -1.69
CA LYS A 252 16.86 -21.19 -1.56
C LYS A 252 16.57 -22.24 -2.65
N CYS A 253 15.81 -21.91 -3.70
CA CYS A 253 15.37 -22.85 -4.74
C CYS A 253 14.74 -24.14 -4.19
N GLY A 254 14.15 -24.09 -2.99
CA GLY A 254 13.46 -25.22 -2.38
C GLY A 254 12.04 -25.29 -2.92
N GLY A 255 11.72 -26.34 -3.68
CA GLY A 255 10.41 -26.54 -4.30
C GLY A 255 9.21 -26.33 -3.35
N ILE A 256 8.14 -25.76 -3.89
CA ILE A 256 6.89 -25.48 -3.17
C ILE A 256 6.25 -26.80 -2.74
N ARG A 257 6.26 -27.13 -1.44
CA ARG A 257 5.40 -28.18 -0.88
C ARG A 257 4.11 -27.58 -0.33
N VAL A 258 2.99 -28.06 -0.88
CA VAL A 258 1.62 -27.79 -0.46
C VAL A 258 1.48 -28.08 1.04
N SER A 259 1.13 -27.09 1.86
CA SER A 259 0.95 -27.28 3.29
C SER A 259 -0.39 -27.98 3.58
N GLU A 260 -0.32 -29.10 4.31
CA GLU A 260 -1.40 -29.97 4.81
C GLU A 260 -2.38 -29.30 5.80
N ALA A 261 -2.61 -27.98 5.72
CA ALA A 261 -3.59 -27.31 6.59
C ALA A 261 -5.06 -27.58 6.18
N LYS A 262 -5.29 -28.29 5.06
CA LYS A 262 -6.63 -28.73 4.61
C LYS A 262 -7.01 -30.15 5.05
N SER A 263 -6.08 -30.98 5.54
CA SER A 263 -6.40 -32.37 5.92
C SER A 263 -7.10 -32.48 7.29
N SER A 264 -6.99 -31.47 8.15
CA SER A 264 -7.60 -31.48 9.49
C SER A 264 -9.02 -30.91 9.56
N ILE A 265 -9.51 -30.23 8.51
CA ILE A 265 -10.91 -29.75 8.45
C ILE A 265 -11.82 -30.80 7.81
N ILE A 266 -11.28 -31.64 6.92
CA ILE A 266 -12.07 -32.68 6.23
C ILE A 266 -12.28 -33.91 7.14
N SER A 267 -11.37 -34.21 8.08
CA SER A 267 -11.53 -35.35 9.00
C SER A 267 -12.60 -35.14 10.09
N VAL A 268 -13.04 -33.91 10.34
CA VAL A 268 -14.09 -33.59 11.34
C VAL A 268 -15.49 -33.67 10.72
N ALA A 269 -15.61 -33.77 9.39
CA ALA A 269 -16.89 -33.75 8.67
C ALA A 269 -17.42 -35.15 8.27
N GLN A 270 -16.81 -36.25 8.73
CA GLN A 270 -17.41 -37.59 8.57
C GLN A 270 -18.16 -38.01 9.84
N PRO A 271 -19.50 -38.19 9.79
CA PRO A 271 -20.21 -38.89 10.83
C PRO A 271 -19.77 -40.36 10.86
N SER A 272 -19.43 -40.83 12.04
CA SER A 272 -19.24 -42.23 12.38
C SER A 272 -20.47 -43.07 11.98
N MET A 273 -20.39 -43.84 10.91
CA MET A 273 -21.28 -44.99 10.69
C MET A 273 -20.55 -46.28 11.05
N VAL A 274 -20.81 -46.71 12.28
CA VAL A 274 -20.63 -48.10 12.72
C VAL A 274 -21.67 -48.94 11.99
N HIS A 275 -21.26 -49.82 11.09
CA HIS A 275 -22.07 -50.97 10.73
C HIS A 275 -21.28 -52.27 10.88
N ARG A 276 -21.60 -52.93 11.99
CA ARG A 276 -21.34 -54.33 12.32
C ARG A 276 -22.18 -55.18 11.36
N HIS A 277 -21.59 -56.11 10.61
CA HIS A 277 -22.29 -57.33 10.23
C HIS A 277 -21.35 -58.52 10.11
N SER A 278 -21.80 -59.58 10.78
CA SER A 278 -21.23 -60.90 10.96
C SER A 278 -21.07 -61.64 9.61
N ARG A 279 -19.96 -62.38 9.46
CA ARG A 279 -19.91 -63.53 8.56
C ARG A 279 -20.05 -64.79 9.41
N ALA A 280 -21.04 -65.60 9.02
CA ALA A 280 -21.10 -67.03 9.28
C ALA A 280 -19.96 -67.76 8.56
#